data_AF-A0A8X7RRN5-F1
#
_entry.id   AF-A0A8X7RRN5-F1
#
_cell.length_a   1.000
_cell.length_b   1.000
_cell.length_c   1.000
_cell.angle_alpha   90.00
_cell.angle_beta   90.00
_cell.angle_gamma   90.00
#
_symmetry.space_group_name_H-M   'P 1'
#
loop_
_entity.id
_entity.type
_entity.pdbx_description
1 polymer ?
#
loop_
_entity_poly.entity_id
_entity_poly.type
_entity_poly.pdbx_seq_one_letter_code
_entity_poly.pdbx_strand_id
1 'polypeptide(L)'
;MASQFFIPSANVTSGGGDAVYVATVPLRATGGPPQLIMSMAYSLNIWNLQHFMVLIKPSSLIPQEVIVFDFQPVNPESAEAAVSIISGKSVPGVVMQRKLKNIPKQRCWMVGSSKGENAMEMAIEFNSSWETDLRVGFHDCRQYTNELVQHLTGEIQVVERLTRSYSI
;
A
#
# COMPACT_ATOMS: atom_id res chain seq x y z
N MET A 1 -23.28 24.55 10.64
CA MET A 1 -23.74 23.37 9.87
C MET A 1 -22.80 22.22 10.21
N ALA A 2 -23.29 21.21 10.91
CA ALA A 2 -22.49 20.09 11.39
C ALA A 2 -22.08 19.20 10.20
N SER A 3 -20.77 19.05 10.00
CA SER A 3 -20.19 18.11 9.04
C SER A 3 -20.51 16.69 9.52
N GLN A 4 -21.36 15.99 8.76
CA GLN A 4 -21.58 14.56 8.94
C GLN A 4 -20.28 13.84 8.57
N PHE A 5 -19.53 13.42 9.59
CA PHE A 5 -18.48 12.43 9.41
C PHE A 5 -19.15 11.17 8.87
N PHE A 6 -18.85 10.81 7.62
CA PHE A 6 -19.14 9.48 7.10
C PHE A 6 -18.32 8.50 7.92
N ILE A 7 -18.94 7.90 8.93
CA ILE A 7 -18.44 6.68 9.57
C ILE A 7 -18.79 5.57 8.57
N PRO A 8 -17.81 4.87 7.96
CA PRO A 8 -18.10 3.69 7.18
C PRO A 8 -18.84 2.72 8.10
N SER A 9 -20.03 2.28 7.68
CA SER A 9 -20.78 1.27 8.40
C SER A 9 -19.95 0.00 8.45
N ALA A 10 -19.31 -0.24 9.58
CA ALA A 10 -18.67 -1.51 9.86
C ALA A 10 -19.79 -2.53 10.01
N ASN A 11 -20.05 -3.30 8.95
CA ASN A 11 -20.63 -4.63 9.13
C ASN A 11 -19.55 -5.45 9.86
N VAL A 12 -19.51 -5.31 11.18
CA VAL A 12 -18.73 -6.18 12.06
C VAL A 12 -19.42 -7.54 12.05
N THR A 13 -19.07 -8.36 11.06
CA THR A 13 -19.06 -9.80 11.29
C THR A 13 -17.94 -10.07 12.28
N SER A 14 -18.32 -10.33 13.52
CA SER A 14 -17.43 -10.82 14.57
C SER A 14 -16.79 -12.13 14.11
N GLY A 15 -15.60 -12.03 13.52
CA GLY A 15 -14.73 -13.15 13.17
C GLY A 15 -13.32 -12.77 13.62
N GLY A 16 -12.68 -13.63 14.40
CA GLY A 16 -11.38 -13.39 15.04
C GLY A 16 -10.16 -13.29 14.10
N GLY A 17 -10.37 -12.87 12.85
CA GLY A 17 -9.32 -12.69 11.85
C GLY A 17 -8.39 -11.53 12.16
N ASP A 18 -7.21 -11.54 11.55
CA ASP A 18 -6.19 -10.52 11.71
C ASP A 18 -6.68 -9.17 11.19
N ALA A 19 -6.30 -8.09 11.87
CA ALA A 19 -6.68 -6.74 11.47
C ALA A 19 -5.81 -6.27 10.31
N VAL A 20 -6.46 -5.89 9.21
CA VAL A 20 -5.81 -5.41 7.99
C VAL A 20 -5.92 -3.89 7.89
N TYR A 21 -4.79 -3.25 7.64
CA TYR A 21 -4.66 -1.81 7.46
C TYR A 21 -4.04 -1.51 6.10
N VAL A 22 -4.34 -0.32 5.59
CA VAL A 22 -3.59 0.29 4.49
C VAL A 22 -2.86 1.49 5.06
N ALA A 23 -1.59 1.67 4.71
CA ALA A 23 -0.85 2.89 5.00
C ALA A 23 -0.28 3.49 3.73
N THR A 24 0.05 4.77 3.79
CA THR A 24 0.80 5.43 2.75
C THR A 24 1.89 6.33 3.29
N VAL A 25 3.01 6.34 2.55
CA VAL A 25 4.11 7.27 2.77
C VAL A 25 4.30 8.13 1.52
N PRO A 26 4.62 9.42 1.69
CA PRO A 26 5.04 10.22 0.55
C PRO A 26 6.37 9.67 0.02
N LEU A 27 6.50 9.52 -1.28
CA LEU A 27 7.78 9.24 -1.92
C LEU A 27 8.64 10.49 -1.77
N ARG A 28 9.55 10.47 -0.79
CA ARG A 28 10.55 11.52 -0.57
C ARG A 28 11.82 11.14 -1.31
N ALA A 29 12.32 12.02 -2.17
CA ALA A 29 13.68 11.90 -2.65
C ALA A 29 14.62 12.08 -1.44
N THR A 30 15.35 11.03 -1.08
CA THR A 30 16.51 11.15 -0.20
C THR A 30 17.50 12.08 -0.90
N GLY A 31 18.01 13.09 -0.18
CA GLY A 31 18.68 14.23 -0.79
C GLY A 31 19.87 13.84 -1.67
N GLY A 32 19.78 14.12 -2.98
CA GLY A 32 20.86 13.95 -3.96
C GLY A 32 20.40 14.26 -5.40
N PRO A 33 21.15 13.86 -6.45
CA PRO A 33 20.73 13.94 -7.86
C PRO A 33 19.32 13.39 -8.17
N PRO A 34 18.76 12.40 -7.42
CA PRO A 34 17.36 12.00 -7.52
C PRO A 34 16.33 13.12 -7.26
N GLN A 35 16.73 14.24 -6.64
CA GLN A 35 15.88 15.43 -6.49
C GLN A 35 15.51 16.05 -7.85
N LEU A 36 16.40 16.00 -8.84
CA LEU A 36 16.13 16.49 -10.19
C LEU A 36 15.10 15.62 -10.92
N ILE A 37 15.11 14.32 -10.64
CA ILE A 37 14.17 13.36 -11.21
C ILE A 37 12.78 13.57 -10.60
N MET A 38 12.69 13.82 -9.29
CA MET A 38 11.42 14.17 -8.66
C MET A 38 10.91 15.56 -9.10
N SER A 39 11.78 16.56 -9.26
CA SER A 39 11.32 17.87 -9.75
C SER A 39 10.77 17.80 -11.18
N MET A 40 11.30 16.89 -12.02
CA MET A 40 10.71 16.58 -13.33
C MET A 40 9.36 15.86 -13.19
N ALA A 41 9.21 14.90 -12.27
CA ALA A 41 7.92 14.24 -12.03
C ALA A 41 6.84 15.21 -11.53
N TYR A 42 7.18 16.17 -10.65
CA TYR A 42 6.30 17.25 -10.23
C TYR A 42 5.96 18.20 -11.40
N SER A 43 6.93 18.55 -12.25
CA SER A 43 6.72 19.44 -13.41
C SER A 43 5.86 18.81 -14.51
N LEU A 44 5.81 17.47 -14.56
CA LEU A 44 5.05 16.67 -15.51
C LEU A 44 3.66 16.25 -14.98
N ASN A 45 3.21 16.79 -13.84
CA ASN A 45 1.92 16.46 -13.21
C ASN A 45 1.76 14.94 -12.92
N ILE A 46 2.87 14.25 -12.63
CA ILE A 46 2.90 12.80 -12.39
C ILE A 46 2.51 12.52 -10.94
N TRP A 47 1.22 12.70 -10.64
CA TRP A 47 0.46 12.14 -9.51
C TRP A 47 0.89 12.52 -8.08
N ASN A 48 -0.05 12.39 -7.14
CA ASN A 48 0.27 12.31 -5.71
C ASN A 48 1.17 11.10 -5.48
N LEU A 49 2.49 11.29 -5.48
CA LEU A 49 3.54 10.29 -5.32
C LEU A 49 3.51 9.71 -3.90
N GLN A 50 2.49 8.90 -3.67
CA GLN A 50 2.17 8.18 -2.45
C GLN A 50 2.43 6.71 -2.71
N HIS A 51 3.32 6.12 -1.92
CA HIS A 51 3.53 4.68 -1.90
C HIS A 51 2.51 4.06 -0.95
N PHE A 52 1.76 3.06 -1.42
CA PHE A 52 0.77 2.36 -0.63
C PHE A 52 1.32 1.01 -0.18
N MET A 53 0.94 0.61 1.04
CA MET A 53 1.35 -0.66 1.64
C MET A 53 0.21 -1.23 2.48
N VAL A 54 0.17 -2.56 2.57
CA VAL A 54 -0.77 -3.30 3.42
C VAL A 54 -0.08 -3.69 4.71
N LEU A 55 -0.77 -3.56 5.84
CA LEU A 55 -0.28 -4.01 7.13
C LEU A 55 -1.24 -5.03 7.71
N ILE A 56 -0.70 -6.13 8.21
CA ILE A 56 -1.44 -7.17 8.93
C ILE A 56 -1.00 -7.10 10.39
N LYS A 57 -1.96 -6.85 11.28
CA LYS A 57 -1.79 -6.97 12.71
C LYS A 57 -2.47 -8.26 13.18
N PRO A 58 -1.70 -9.25 13.64
CA PRO A 58 -2.26 -10.49 14.14
C PRO A 58 -3.26 -10.29 15.28
N SER A 59 -4.33 -11.09 15.33
CA SER A 59 -5.39 -10.99 16.35
C SER A 59 -5.00 -11.59 17.72
N SER A 60 -3.78 -12.14 17.85
CA SER A 60 -3.28 -12.79 19.06
C SER A 60 -3.27 -11.87 20.30
N LEU A 61 -3.53 -12.47 21.47
CA LEU A 61 -3.47 -11.81 22.79
C LEU A 61 -2.05 -11.42 23.22
N ILE A 62 -1.03 -11.95 22.55
CA ILE A 62 0.37 -11.62 22.78
C ILE A 62 0.75 -10.45 21.87
N PRO A 63 1.51 -9.43 22.35
CA PRO A 63 2.00 -8.37 21.48
C PRO A 63 2.82 -8.96 20.32
N GLN A 64 2.27 -8.89 19.11
CA GLN A 64 2.96 -9.30 17.88
C GLN A 64 3.38 -8.09 17.07
N GLU A 65 4.48 -8.25 16.34
CA GLU A 65 4.92 -7.29 15.34
C GLU A 65 3.87 -7.19 14.23
N VAL A 66 3.69 -5.98 13.71
CA VAL A 66 2.87 -5.73 12.53
C VAL A 66 3.68 -6.10 11.30
N ILE A 67 3.10 -6.88 10.40
CA ILE A 67 3.77 -7.22 9.15
C ILE A 67 3.28 -6.29 8.06
N VAL A 68 4.21 -5.80 7.25
CA VAL A 68 3.96 -4.89 6.15
C VAL A 68 4.30 -5.59 4.85
N PHE A 69 3.43 -5.39 3.87
CA PHE A 69 3.55 -5.88 2.51
C PHE A 69 3.49 -4.69 1.55
N ASP A 70 4.45 -4.59 0.64
CA ASP A 70 4.42 -3.59 -0.42
C ASP A 70 5.07 -4.09 -1.71
N PHE A 71 4.79 -3.41 -2.82
CA PHE A 71 5.33 -3.69 -4.15
C PHE A 71 6.03 -2.43 -4.68
N GLN A 72 7.31 -2.55 -5.00
CA GLN A 72 8.16 -1.41 -5.39
C GLN A 72 9.21 -1.83 -6.42
N PRO A 73 9.90 -0.88 -7.09
CA PRO A 73 11.04 -1.21 -7.95
C PRO A 73 12.12 -1.96 -7.15
N VAL A 74 12.83 -2.89 -7.79
CA VAL A 74 13.97 -3.60 -7.16
C VAL A 74 15.01 -2.61 -6.60
N ASN A 75 15.27 -1.53 -7.35
CA ASN A 75 16.10 -0.43 -6.91
C ASN A 75 15.32 0.89 -6.96
N PRO A 76 14.64 1.29 -5.87
CA PRO A 76 13.81 2.49 -5.85
C PRO A 76 14.63 3.80 -5.96
N GLU A 77 15.96 3.74 -5.75
CA GLU A 77 16.85 4.90 -5.87
C GLU A 77 17.58 4.98 -7.22
N SER A 78 17.39 4.03 -8.14
CA SER A 78 18.03 4.02 -9.45
C SER A 78 17.49 5.13 -10.36
N ALA A 79 18.40 5.95 -10.88
CA ALA A 79 18.07 6.96 -11.88
C ALA A 79 17.57 6.33 -13.18
N GLU A 80 18.14 5.20 -13.60
CA GLU A 80 17.75 4.46 -14.80
C GLU A 80 16.33 3.90 -14.68
N ALA A 81 15.99 3.33 -13.51
CA ALA A 81 14.64 2.87 -13.20
C ALA A 81 13.65 4.05 -13.24
N ALA A 82 14.02 5.18 -12.66
CA ALA A 82 13.17 6.36 -12.65
C ALA A 82 12.95 6.95 -14.05
N VAL A 83 13.99 7.05 -14.88
CA VAL A 83 13.86 7.46 -16.30
C VAL A 83 12.95 6.50 -17.07
N SER A 84 13.08 5.20 -16.84
CA SER A 84 12.24 4.18 -17.48
C SER A 84 10.77 4.32 -17.07
N ILE A 85 10.50 4.52 -15.77
CA ILE A 85 9.15 4.77 -15.23
C ILE A 85 8.54 6.04 -15.84
N ILE A 86 9.28 7.15 -15.85
CA ILE A 86 8.81 8.42 -16.43
C ILE A 86 8.54 8.28 -17.93
N SER A 87 9.30 7.43 -18.62
CA SER A 87 9.09 7.08 -20.03
C SER A 87 7.94 6.09 -20.26
N GLY A 88 7.20 5.71 -19.21
CA GLY A 88 6.07 4.78 -19.27
C GLY A 88 6.44 3.31 -19.50
N LYS A 89 7.72 2.96 -19.35
CA LYS A 89 8.23 1.59 -19.51
C LYS A 89 8.04 0.79 -18.22
N SER A 90 7.95 -0.54 -18.38
CA SER A 90 8.02 -1.47 -17.25
C SER A 90 9.45 -1.50 -16.69
N VAL A 91 9.56 -1.73 -15.38
CA VAL A 91 10.83 -1.95 -14.69
C VAL A 91 10.71 -3.18 -13.77
N PRO A 92 11.82 -3.86 -13.44
CA PRO A 92 11.80 -4.92 -12.45
C PRO A 92 11.28 -4.42 -11.10
N GLY A 93 10.22 -5.05 -10.61
CA GLY A 93 9.63 -4.84 -9.29
C GLY A 93 9.96 -5.98 -8.32
N VAL A 94 9.61 -5.76 -7.07
CA VAL A 94 9.75 -6.72 -5.97
C VAL A 94 8.61 -6.54 -4.98
N VAL A 95 7.98 -7.66 -4.61
CA VAL A 95 7.09 -7.71 -3.45
C VAL A 95 7.94 -7.87 -2.20
N MET A 96 7.78 -6.99 -1.22
CA MET A 96 8.54 -7.04 0.02
C MET A 96 7.65 -7.31 1.21
N GLN A 97 8.23 -7.99 2.18
CA GLN A 97 7.67 -8.23 3.50
C GLN A 97 8.63 -7.66 4.55
N ARG A 98 8.11 -6.83 5.47
CA ARG A 98 8.90 -6.28 6.57
C ARG A 98 8.11 -6.24 7.87
N LYS A 99 8.81 -6.21 9.00
CA LYS A 99 8.19 -6.14 10.33
C LYS A 99 8.26 -4.73 10.90
N LEU A 100 7.20 -4.32 11.57
CA LEU A 100 7.11 -3.09 12.33
C LEU A 100 6.68 -3.38 13.76
N LYS A 101 7.27 -2.64 14.71
CA LYS A 101 6.89 -2.77 16.14
C LYS A 101 5.45 -2.31 16.41
N ASN A 102 4.97 -1.31 15.67
CA ASN A 102 3.67 -0.68 15.90
C ASN A 102 3.03 -0.26 14.57
N ILE A 103 1.70 -0.11 14.59
CA ILE A 103 0.95 0.48 13.48
C ILE A 103 1.33 1.97 13.35
N PRO A 104 1.59 2.49 12.13
CA PRO A 104 1.80 3.91 11.92
C PRO A 104 0.63 4.76 12.43
N LYS A 105 0.94 5.84 13.16
CA LYS A 105 -0.09 6.72 13.75
C LYS A 105 -0.72 7.69 12.74
N GLN A 106 -0.07 7.89 11.60
CA GLN A 106 -0.49 8.83 10.57
C GLN A 106 -0.56 8.11 9.24
N ARG A 107 -1.48 8.56 8.37
CA ARG A 107 -1.66 8.04 7.02
C ARG A 107 -1.80 6.52 6.99
N CYS A 108 -2.53 5.97 7.96
CA CYS A 108 -2.80 4.56 8.12
C CYS A 108 -4.25 4.38 8.56
N TRP A 109 -4.97 3.46 7.91
CA TRP A 109 -6.40 3.25 8.11
C TRP A 109 -6.67 1.76 8.24
N MET A 110 -7.46 1.39 9.23
CA MET A 110 -7.98 0.03 9.33
C MET A 110 -9.02 -0.15 8.23
N VAL A 111 -8.86 -1.21 7.45
CA VAL A 111 -9.77 -1.55 6.35
C VAL A 111 -10.80 -2.57 6.81
N GLY A 112 -10.37 -3.59 7.54
CA GLY A 112 -11.25 -4.65 8.02
C GLY A 112 -10.47 -5.81 8.65
N SER A 113 -11.19 -6.87 8.99
CA SER A 113 -10.59 -8.14 9.44
C SER A 113 -10.41 -9.10 8.25
N SER A 114 -9.42 -9.98 8.33
CA SER A 114 -9.25 -11.04 7.34
C SER A 114 -10.42 -12.02 7.34
N LYS A 115 -10.71 -12.58 6.15
CA LYS A 115 -11.73 -13.62 5.95
C LYS A 115 -11.35 -14.98 6.55
N GLY A 116 -10.05 -15.27 6.63
CA GLY A 116 -9.50 -16.52 7.15
C GLY A 116 -8.79 -16.36 8.50
N GLU A 117 -8.46 -17.49 9.12
CA GLU A 117 -7.76 -17.56 10.41
C GLU A 117 -6.31 -17.11 10.36
N ASN A 118 -5.67 -17.15 9.18
CA ASN A 118 -4.26 -16.83 8.99
C ASN A 118 -4.06 -15.87 7.80
N ALA A 119 -4.18 -14.56 8.05
CA ALA A 119 -4.02 -13.56 6.98
C ALA A 119 -2.58 -13.52 6.43
N MET A 120 -1.62 -13.93 7.25
CA MET A 120 -0.21 -13.97 6.88
C MET A 120 0.09 -15.01 5.79
N GLU A 121 -0.47 -16.21 5.93
CA GLU A 121 -0.31 -17.28 4.92
C GLU A 121 -0.98 -16.89 3.60
N MET A 122 -2.20 -16.34 3.65
CA MET A 122 -2.88 -15.80 2.47
C MET A 122 -2.05 -14.73 1.75
N ALA A 123 -1.41 -13.82 2.50
CA ALA A 123 -0.57 -12.78 1.91
C ALA A 123 0.71 -13.34 1.27
N ILE A 124 1.31 -14.38 1.87
CA ILE A 124 2.49 -15.07 1.31
C ILE A 124 2.12 -15.81 0.01
N GLU A 125 0.99 -16.52 0.01
CA GLU A 125 0.48 -17.20 -1.19
C GLU A 125 0.21 -16.18 -2.30
N PHE A 126 -0.50 -15.10 -2.00
CA PHE A 126 -0.74 -14.00 -2.94
C PHE A 126 0.57 -13.47 -3.54
N ASN A 127 1.57 -13.16 -2.69
CA ASN A 127 2.87 -12.67 -3.13
C ASN A 127 3.63 -13.63 -4.06
N SER A 128 3.49 -14.94 -3.84
CA SER A 128 4.15 -15.95 -4.67
C SER A 128 3.61 -15.99 -6.10
N SER A 129 2.39 -15.50 -6.31
CA SER A 129 1.71 -15.45 -7.61
C SER A 129 1.78 -14.09 -8.32
N TRP A 130 2.29 -13.05 -7.63
CA TRP A 130 2.29 -11.69 -8.15
C TRP A 130 3.32 -11.49 -9.27
N GLU A 131 2.88 -11.01 -10.44
CA GLU A 131 3.79 -10.62 -11.53
C GLU A 131 4.65 -9.43 -11.11
N THR A 132 5.96 -9.46 -11.36
CA THR A 132 6.90 -8.45 -10.84
C THR A 132 7.31 -7.39 -11.86
N ASP A 133 6.73 -7.40 -13.06
CA ASP A 133 6.94 -6.35 -14.07
C ASP A 133 6.17 -5.07 -13.67
N LEU A 134 6.83 -4.20 -12.92
CA LEU A 134 6.23 -3.00 -12.35
C LEU A 134 6.00 -1.95 -13.43
N ARG A 135 4.76 -1.48 -13.54
CA ARG A 135 4.36 -0.40 -14.45
C ARG A 135 3.45 0.60 -13.77
N VAL A 136 3.96 1.81 -13.54
CA VAL A 136 3.22 2.88 -12.87
C VAL A 136 1.90 3.19 -13.61
N GLY A 137 0.81 3.25 -12.85
CA GLY A 137 -0.56 3.47 -13.32
C GLY A 137 -1.30 2.21 -13.76
N PHE A 138 -0.61 1.09 -13.95
CA PHE A 138 -1.19 -0.16 -14.48
C PHE A 138 -0.98 -1.36 -13.56
N HIS A 139 0.25 -1.58 -13.12
CA HIS A 139 0.67 -2.67 -12.25
C HIS A 139 1.69 -2.14 -11.25
N ASP A 140 1.21 -1.40 -10.26
CA ASP A 140 2.05 -0.73 -9.26
C ASP A 140 1.56 -0.97 -7.82
N CYS A 141 2.16 -0.27 -6.85
CA CYS A 141 1.83 -0.41 -5.44
C CYS A 141 0.34 -0.22 -5.12
N ARG A 142 -0.41 0.55 -5.91
CA ARG A 142 -1.85 0.80 -5.73
C ARG A 142 -2.66 -0.42 -6.11
N GLN A 143 -2.40 -1.00 -7.29
CA GLN A 143 -3.03 -2.24 -7.74
C GLN A 143 -2.70 -3.38 -6.77
N TYR A 144 -1.42 -3.55 -6.44
CA TYR A 144 -0.98 -4.53 -5.44
C TYR A 144 -1.75 -4.38 -4.11
N THR A 145 -1.85 -3.15 -3.59
CA THR A 145 -2.57 -2.87 -2.35
C THR A 145 -4.05 -3.22 -2.46
N ASN A 146 -4.71 -2.80 -3.55
CA ASN A 146 -6.14 -3.08 -3.77
C ASN A 146 -6.41 -4.58 -3.88
N GLU A 147 -5.60 -5.31 -4.64
CA GLU A 147 -5.78 -6.75 -4.88
C GLU A 147 -5.47 -7.58 -3.63
N LEU A 148 -4.38 -7.26 -2.92
CA LEU A 148 -4.06 -7.94 -1.66
C LEU A 148 -5.16 -7.69 -0.61
N VAL A 149 -5.65 -6.46 -0.48
CA VAL A 149 -6.75 -6.16 0.45
C VAL A 149 -8.03 -6.90 0.05
N GLN A 150 -8.38 -6.93 -1.24
CA GLN A 150 -9.53 -7.68 -1.72
C GLN A 150 -9.39 -9.19 -1.43
N HIS A 151 -8.19 -9.73 -1.61
CA HIS A 151 -7.88 -11.12 -1.31
C HIS A 151 -8.07 -11.42 0.19
N LEU A 152 -7.54 -10.56 1.07
CA LEU A 152 -7.57 -10.74 2.51
C LEU A 152 -8.95 -10.47 3.15
N THR A 153 -9.62 -9.39 2.76
CA THR A 153 -10.82 -8.88 3.45
C THR A 153 -12.06 -8.86 2.56
N GLY A 154 -11.89 -8.86 1.23
CA GLY A 154 -12.99 -8.68 0.27
C GLY A 154 -13.33 -7.23 -0.04
N GLU A 155 -12.70 -6.27 0.63
CA GLU A 155 -12.88 -4.86 0.34
C GLU A 155 -12.21 -4.48 -0.98
N ILE A 156 -12.92 -3.71 -1.81
CA ILE A 156 -12.46 -3.28 -3.14
C ILE A 156 -12.22 -1.77 -3.18
N GLN A 157 -11.41 -1.34 -4.17
CA GLN A 157 -11.15 0.07 -4.48
C GLN A 157 -10.75 0.90 -3.25
N VAL A 158 -9.93 0.31 -2.39
CA VAL A 158 -9.60 0.87 -1.08
C VAL A 158 -8.71 2.10 -1.24
N VAL A 159 -7.71 2.05 -2.13
CA VAL A 159 -6.81 3.17 -2.41
C VAL A 159 -7.59 4.39 -2.92
N GLU A 160 -8.56 4.20 -3.80
CA GLU A 160 -9.41 5.25 -4.36
C GLU A 160 -10.31 5.88 -3.28
N ARG A 161 -10.93 5.06 -2.43
CA ARG A 161 -11.72 5.55 -1.29
C ARG A 161 -10.88 6.35 -0.29
N LEU A 162 -9.67 5.88 0.01
CA LEU A 162 -8.76 6.54 0.95
C LEU A 162 -8.22 7.86 0.39
N THR A 163 -7.87 7.92 -0.88
CA THR A 163 -7.36 9.15 -1.52
C THR A 163 -8.42 10.26 -1.64
N ARG A 164 -9.69 9.91 -1.89
CA ARG A 164 -10.81 10.88 -1.87
C ARG A 164 -11.00 11.51 -0.49
N SER A 165 -10.81 10.73 0.57
CA SER A 165 -10.94 11.20 1.96
C SER A 165 -9.88 12.24 2.37
N TYR A 166 -8.81 12.42 1.57
CA TYR A 166 -7.73 13.38 1.82
C TYR A 166 -7.78 14.63 0.94
N SER A 167 -8.75 14.73 0.04
CA SER A 167 -8.89 15.86 -0.90
C SER A 167 -9.87 16.93 -0.40
N ILE A 168 -10.01 17.09 0.91
CA ILE A 168 -10.82 18.14 1.57
C ILE A 168 -9.88 19.12 2.27
#